data_AF-A0A9D6IX84-F1
#
_entry.id   AF-A0A9D6IX84-F1
#
_cell.length_a   1.000
_cell.length_b   1.000
_cell.length_c   1.000
_cell.angle_alpha   90.00
_cell.angle_beta   90.00
_cell.angle_gamma   90.00
#
_symmetry.space_group_name_H-M   'P 1'
#
loop_
_entity.id
_entity.type
_entity.pdbx_description
1 polymer ?
#
loop_
_entity_poly.entity_id
_entity_poly.type
_entity_poly.pdbx_seq_one_letter_code
_entity_poly.pdbx_strand_id
1 'polypeptide(L)'
;MLQLLLLLAQDDWWNPDWKFRRRIAIQNHIEGPLPKGHQLCVEFDPDYLGISAKASREHADLVLVHAGKEIPCRLLPGRPGRVALWFRSVEEIARDGRDGRYALYYGNAAGRRSGDESSVFDFFEDFSSGKTDLFDADRDVALSVAGGRLVVTDAGSDRTEFSPSLVRFRAGAIPRNFSLSAELEIVPEKDAVFEVGLRVELKEPIEVTAELKKKIEDLVEKLGAYDWEEREGATAELIKIARPAIPRLEEALRSSDPEVKWRAEHVLKEIRTSATWPLAAAGLRVGDADVKPVAIAWRIGRSFQRQKWSGPLRVAITIERDQDDEISVAWNGGKRSSAPLAGDVKSVALYLRKGTAGKPGTIALDNVVLRRCVDEESRPTFTMETEEKRP
;
A
#
# COMPACT_ATOMS: atom_id res chain seq x y z
N MET A 1 46.63 -24.71 -28.79
CA MET A 1 46.14 -23.69 -29.74
C MET A 1 44.62 -23.66 -29.65
N LEU A 2 44.15 -22.99 -28.59
CA LEU A 2 42.76 -22.61 -28.40
C LEU A 2 42.38 -21.58 -29.48
N GLN A 3 41.41 -21.93 -30.32
CA GLN A 3 40.48 -20.99 -30.93
C GLN A 3 39.13 -21.66 -30.70
N LEU A 4 38.51 -21.44 -29.53
CA LEU A 4 37.61 -20.32 -29.32
C LEU A 4 36.70 -20.12 -30.55
N LEU A 5 35.97 -21.18 -30.92
CA LEU A 5 34.70 -20.99 -31.59
C LEU A 5 33.84 -20.20 -30.62
N LEU A 6 33.82 -18.88 -30.84
CA LEU A 6 32.74 -18.00 -30.44
C LEU A 6 31.44 -18.77 -30.75
N LEU A 7 30.76 -19.26 -29.70
CA LEU A 7 29.31 -19.26 -29.73
C LEU A 7 28.94 -17.78 -29.88
N LEU A 8 28.84 -17.31 -31.12
CA LEU A 8 27.95 -16.22 -31.46
C LEU A 8 26.59 -16.72 -30.98
N ALA A 9 26.19 -16.30 -29.78
CA ALA A 9 24.79 -16.38 -29.39
C ALA A 9 24.05 -15.59 -30.47
N GLN A 10 23.51 -16.34 -31.43
CA GLN A 10 22.68 -15.83 -32.49
C GLN A 10 21.66 -14.94 -31.80
N ASP A 11 21.60 -13.68 -32.24
CA ASP A 11 20.80 -12.65 -31.59
C ASP A 11 19.33 -12.88 -31.96
N ASP A 12 18.81 -14.04 -31.54
CA ASP A 12 17.59 -14.64 -32.07
C ASP A 12 16.42 -13.70 -31.85
N TRP A 13 15.82 -13.32 -32.98
CA TRP A 13 14.64 -12.49 -32.99
C TRP A 13 13.45 -13.34 -32.57
N TRP A 14 12.96 -13.15 -31.34
CA TRP A 14 11.92 -13.99 -30.76
C TRP A 14 10.67 -14.15 -31.63
N ASN A 15 10.18 -13.05 -32.23
CA ASN A 15 8.99 -13.07 -33.07
C ASN A 15 9.12 -12.06 -34.23
N PRO A 16 9.03 -12.51 -35.50
CA PRO A 16 9.21 -11.64 -36.68
C PRO A 16 8.12 -10.58 -36.86
N ASP A 17 6.98 -10.71 -36.19
CA ASP A 17 5.90 -9.73 -36.26
C ASP A 17 6.25 -8.43 -35.53
N TRP A 18 7.12 -8.49 -34.51
CA TRP A 18 7.64 -7.32 -33.82
C TRP A 18 8.84 -6.76 -34.58
N LYS A 19 8.86 -5.44 -34.82
CA LYS A 19 9.81 -4.80 -35.72
C LYS A 19 11.01 -4.18 -35.03
N PHE A 20 10.90 -3.94 -33.74
CA PHE A 20 11.93 -3.29 -32.95
C PHE A 20 12.16 -4.00 -31.62
N ARG A 21 13.39 -3.93 -31.13
CA ARG A 21 13.78 -4.50 -29.85
C ARG A 21 14.85 -3.64 -29.17
N ARG A 22 14.77 -3.52 -27.85
CA ARG A 22 15.81 -2.96 -26.99
C ARG A 22 16.18 -3.96 -25.90
N ARG A 23 17.47 -4.23 -25.69
CA ARG A 23 17.88 -5.08 -24.57
C ARG A 23 17.81 -4.31 -23.27
N ILE A 24 17.44 -5.03 -22.23
CA ILE A 24 17.42 -4.57 -20.85
C ILE A 24 18.34 -5.50 -20.07
N ALA A 25 19.18 -4.94 -19.22
CA ALA A 25 19.94 -5.70 -18.25
C ALA A 25 19.62 -5.25 -16.84
N ILE A 26 19.38 -6.21 -15.97
CA ILE A 26 19.12 -5.99 -14.54
C ILE A 26 20.39 -6.33 -13.77
N GLN A 27 20.80 -5.42 -12.90
CA GLN A 27 21.95 -5.58 -12.02
C GLN A 27 21.46 -5.62 -10.58
N ASN A 28 21.81 -6.66 -9.84
CA ASN A 28 21.44 -6.81 -8.44
C ASN A 28 22.47 -6.11 -7.54
N HIS A 29 21.99 -5.22 -6.66
CA HIS A 29 22.78 -4.55 -5.62
C HIS A 29 22.29 -4.86 -4.20
N ILE A 30 21.25 -5.69 -4.07
CA ILE A 30 20.71 -6.09 -2.77
C ILE A 30 21.74 -6.94 -2.02
N GLU A 31 21.75 -6.83 -0.69
CA GLU A 31 22.53 -7.71 0.16
C GLU A 31 22.01 -9.16 0.07
N GLY A 32 22.57 -9.92 -0.88
CA GLY A 32 22.22 -11.33 -1.13
C GLY A 32 21.67 -11.58 -2.54
N PRO A 33 21.27 -12.82 -2.85
CA PRO A 33 20.66 -13.14 -4.13
C PRO A 33 19.28 -12.48 -4.26
N LEU A 34 19.02 -11.84 -5.39
CA LEU A 34 17.68 -11.46 -5.82
C LEU A 34 16.94 -12.73 -6.24
N PRO A 35 15.95 -13.21 -5.47
CA PRO A 35 15.31 -14.49 -5.77
C PRO A 35 14.54 -14.43 -7.09
N LYS A 36 14.33 -15.61 -7.69
CA LYS A 36 13.36 -15.77 -8.77
C LYS A 36 11.97 -15.29 -8.34
N GLY A 37 11.24 -14.65 -9.24
CA GLY A 37 9.89 -14.13 -8.99
C GLY A 37 9.87 -12.77 -8.29
N HIS A 38 11.03 -12.15 -8.07
CA HIS A 38 11.15 -10.83 -7.45
C HIS A 38 10.58 -9.75 -8.37
N GLN A 39 9.73 -8.88 -7.85
CA GLN A 39 9.11 -7.81 -8.64
C GLN A 39 10.13 -6.72 -8.99
N LEU A 40 10.30 -6.44 -10.28
CA LEU A 40 11.22 -5.48 -10.84
C LEU A 40 10.46 -4.34 -11.53
N CYS A 41 11.08 -3.15 -11.56
CA CYS A 41 10.59 -1.98 -12.27
C CYS A 41 11.69 -1.38 -13.13
N VAL A 42 11.40 -1.14 -14.39
CA VAL A 42 12.24 -0.44 -15.35
C VAL A 42 11.50 0.80 -15.80
N GLU A 43 11.97 1.98 -15.37
CA GLU A 43 11.30 3.24 -15.68
C GLU A 43 12.05 4.01 -16.77
N PHE A 44 11.39 4.26 -17.91
CA PHE A 44 12.02 4.89 -19.07
C PHE A 44 11.14 5.94 -19.74
N ASP A 45 11.77 6.83 -20.50
CA ASP A 45 11.09 7.80 -21.34
C ASP A 45 10.88 7.20 -22.75
N PRO A 46 9.64 6.88 -23.14
CA PRO A 46 9.38 6.24 -24.44
C PRO A 46 9.55 7.21 -25.62
N ASP A 47 9.46 8.52 -25.41
CA ASP A 47 9.63 9.52 -26.46
C ASP A 47 11.12 9.74 -26.75
N TYR A 48 11.93 9.89 -25.69
CA TYR A 48 13.39 9.97 -25.78
C TYR A 48 13.98 8.77 -26.53
N LEU A 49 13.41 7.58 -26.31
CA LEU A 49 13.84 6.35 -26.97
C LEU A 49 13.19 6.12 -28.34
N GLY A 50 12.34 7.04 -28.79
CA GLY A 50 11.62 6.92 -30.07
C GLY A 50 10.67 5.72 -30.14
N ILE A 51 10.26 5.17 -28.99
CA ILE A 51 9.34 4.04 -28.87
C ILE A 51 7.91 4.53 -29.17
N SER A 52 7.49 5.67 -28.63
CA SER A 52 6.11 6.17 -28.83
C SER A 52 5.74 6.40 -30.29
N ALA A 53 6.70 6.73 -31.14
CA ALA A 53 6.48 6.93 -32.58
C ALA A 53 6.25 5.63 -33.36
N LYS A 54 6.57 4.47 -32.76
CA LYS A 54 6.61 3.15 -33.41
C LYS A 54 5.68 2.14 -32.75
N ALA A 55 5.44 2.31 -31.46
CA ALA A 55 4.51 1.51 -30.68
C ALA A 55 3.06 1.85 -31.02
N SER A 56 2.17 0.93 -30.71
CA SER A 56 0.74 1.16 -30.71
C SER A 56 0.32 2.18 -29.64
N ARG A 57 -0.92 2.66 -29.74
CA ARG A 57 -1.53 3.58 -28.76
C ARG A 57 -1.41 3.00 -27.35
N GLU A 58 -1.07 3.86 -26.39
CA GLU A 58 -0.89 3.48 -24.97
C GLU A 58 0.14 2.34 -24.77
N HIS A 59 1.02 2.17 -25.77
CA HIS A 59 2.11 1.20 -25.74
C HIS A 59 1.61 -0.25 -25.54
N ALA A 60 0.41 -0.58 -26.05
CA ALA A 60 -0.25 -1.86 -25.84
C ALA A 60 0.49 -3.08 -26.44
N ASP A 61 1.43 -2.84 -27.37
CA ASP A 61 2.23 -3.83 -28.08
C ASP A 61 3.64 -4.04 -27.51
N LEU A 62 3.99 -3.35 -26.41
CA LEU A 62 5.29 -3.49 -25.76
C LEU A 62 5.41 -4.81 -25.00
N VAL A 63 6.07 -5.81 -25.58
CA VAL A 63 6.20 -7.14 -24.95
C VAL A 63 7.58 -7.30 -24.33
N LEU A 64 7.64 -7.84 -23.12
CA LEU A 64 8.89 -8.21 -22.48
C LEU A 64 9.23 -9.67 -22.74
N VAL A 65 10.45 -9.92 -23.22
CA VAL A 65 10.96 -11.25 -23.52
C VAL A 65 12.18 -11.50 -22.67
N HIS A 66 12.29 -12.69 -22.09
CA HIS A 66 13.49 -13.17 -21.42
C HIS A 66 13.96 -14.46 -22.07
N ALA A 67 15.23 -14.49 -22.50
CA ALA A 67 15.86 -15.66 -23.11
C ALA A 67 14.99 -16.34 -24.22
N GLY A 68 14.37 -15.51 -25.08
CA GLY A 68 13.54 -16.01 -26.20
C GLY A 68 12.13 -16.46 -25.82
N LYS A 69 11.66 -16.14 -24.62
CA LYS A 69 10.28 -16.39 -24.19
C LYS A 69 9.63 -15.12 -23.68
N GLU A 70 8.44 -14.81 -24.18
CA GLU A 70 7.62 -13.73 -23.60
C GLU A 70 7.31 -14.01 -22.13
N ILE A 71 7.39 -12.96 -21.31
CA ILE A 71 7.06 -12.99 -19.90
C ILE A 71 6.00 -11.94 -19.56
N PRO A 72 5.14 -12.19 -18.56
CA PRO A 72 4.16 -11.21 -18.09
C PRO A 72 4.82 -9.90 -17.67
N CYS A 73 4.26 -8.79 -18.14
CA CYS A 73 4.67 -7.45 -17.72
C CYS A 73 3.49 -6.48 -17.69
N ARG A 74 3.68 -5.35 -17.00
CA ARG A 74 2.71 -4.26 -16.87
C ARG A 74 3.37 -2.91 -17.09
N LEU A 75 2.69 -2.03 -17.81
CA LEU A 75 3.07 -0.63 -17.88
C LEU A 75 2.13 0.16 -16.98
N LEU A 76 2.73 0.86 -16.01
CA LEU A 76 2.04 1.86 -15.21
C LEU A 76 2.63 3.24 -15.50
N PRO A 77 1.90 4.33 -15.26
CA PRO A 77 2.48 5.67 -15.28
C PRO A 77 3.72 5.74 -14.37
N GLY A 78 4.83 6.24 -14.91
CA GLY A 78 6.04 6.52 -14.14
C GLY A 78 6.06 7.94 -13.61
N ARG A 79 7.25 8.50 -13.39
CA ARG A 79 7.41 9.95 -13.20
C ARG A 79 6.89 10.69 -14.44
N PRO A 80 6.59 12.01 -14.34
CA PRO A 80 6.12 12.78 -15.49
C PRO A 80 6.98 12.57 -16.74
N GLY A 81 6.35 12.16 -17.84
CA GLY A 81 7.02 11.85 -19.11
C GLY A 81 7.63 10.45 -19.20
N ARG A 82 7.45 9.59 -18.18
CA ARG A 82 8.00 8.24 -18.14
C ARG A 82 6.94 7.17 -17.98
N VAL A 83 7.31 5.96 -18.38
CA VAL A 83 6.53 4.75 -18.18
C VAL A 83 7.32 3.81 -17.29
N ALA A 84 6.64 3.19 -16.32
CA ALA A 84 7.20 2.17 -15.44
C ALA A 84 6.80 0.77 -15.94
N LEU A 85 7.78 0.01 -16.43
CA LEU A 85 7.63 -1.40 -16.84
C LEU A 85 7.87 -2.31 -15.64
N TRP A 86 6.81 -2.95 -15.19
CA TRP A 86 6.79 -3.89 -14.08
C TRP A 86 6.75 -5.34 -14.56
N PHE A 87 7.52 -6.21 -13.94
CA PHE A 87 7.56 -7.66 -14.21
C PHE A 87 8.19 -8.40 -13.03
N ARG A 88 8.23 -9.73 -13.08
CA ARG A 88 8.96 -10.55 -12.10
C ARG A 88 10.25 -11.11 -12.69
N SER A 89 11.32 -11.17 -11.89
CA SER A 89 12.57 -11.80 -12.29
C SER A 89 12.34 -13.26 -12.66
N VAL A 90 12.89 -13.69 -13.79
CA VAL A 90 12.69 -15.07 -14.30
C VAL A 90 13.63 -16.06 -13.62
N GLU A 91 14.82 -15.60 -13.27
CA GLU A 91 15.87 -16.36 -12.60
C GLU A 91 16.36 -15.62 -11.36
N GLU A 92 17.00 -16.36 -10.46
CA GLU A 92 17.76 -15.75 -9.37
C GLU A 92 18.95 -14.97 -9.95
N ILE A 93 19.20 -13.77 -9.42
CA ILE A 93 20.38 -12.97 -9.75
C ILE A 93 21.23 -12.90 -8.48
N ALA A 94 22.42 -13.49 -8.51
CA ALA A 94 23.35 -13.45 -7.38
C ALA A 94 23.64 -12.01 -6.92
N ARG A 95 24.14 -11.82 -5.70
CA ARG A 95 24.65 -10.53 -5.23
C ARG A 95 25.68 -10.00 -6.24
N ASP A 96 25.56 -8.72 -6.64
CA ASP A 96 26.38 -8.08 -7.66
C ASP A 96 26.32 -8.77 -9.05
N GLY A 97 25.36 -9.67 -9.24
CA GLY A 97 25.11 -10.38 -10.49
C GLY A 97 24.30 -9.56 -11.49
N ARG A 98 24.34 -9.98 -12.76
CA ARG A 98 23.65 -9.33 -13.87
C ARG A 98 22.85 -10.31 -14.69
N ASP A 99 21.61 -9.95 -15.04
CA ASP A 99 20.82 -10.64 -16.05
C ASP A 99 20.52 -9.71 -17.23
N GLY A 100 21.25 -9.93 -18.33
CA GLY A 100 21.12 -9.18 -19.58
C GLY A 100 20.24 -9.83 -20.65
N ARG A 101 19.45 -10.85 -20.27
CA ARG A 101 18.65 -11.63 -21.23
C ARG A 101 17.24 -11.08 -21.45
N TYR A 102 16.92 -9.92 -20.87
CA TYR A 102 15.66 -9.24 -21.08
C TYR A 102 15.70 -8.40 -22.36
N ALA A 103 14.59 -8.37 -23.08
CA ALA A 103 14.41 -7.59 -24.28
C ALA A 103 12.99 -7.06 -24.38
N LEU A 104 12.85 -5.75 -24.56
CA LEU A 104 11.58 -5.08 -24.81
C LEU A 104 11.36 -5.03 -26.32
N TYR A 105 10.33 -5.73 -26.80
CA TYR A 105 9.90 -5.74 -28.20
C TYR A 105 8.71 -4.79 -28.40
N TYR A 106 8.68 -4.09 -29.54
CA TYR A 106 7.58 -3.19 -29.93
C TYR A 106 7.47 -3.07 -31.47
N GLY A 107 6.43 -2.37 -31.94
CA GLY A 107 6.17 -2.15 -33.37
C GLY A 107 5.26 -3.20 -34.00
N ASN A 108 4.40 -3.87 -33.22
CA ASN A 108 3.38 -4.78 -33.73
C ASN A 108 2.00 -4.27 -33.29
N ALA A 109 1.28 -3.54 -34.15
CA ALA A 109 -0.01 -2.95 -33.80
C ALA A 109 -1.09 -3.96 -33.34
N ALA A 110 -1.00 -5.22 -33.81
CA ALA A 110 -1.89 -6.30 -33.39
C ALA A 110 -1.40 -7.01 -32.13
N GLY A 111 -0.13 -6.81 -31.75
CA GLY A 111 0.50 -7.42 -30.59
C GLY A 111 -0.15 -6.99 -29.29
N ARG A 112 -0.26 -7.92 -28.34
CA ARG A 112 -0.75 -7.69 -26.99
C ARG A 112 0.20 -8.35 -26.01
N ARG A 113 0.43 -7.68 -24.88
CA ARG A 113 1.23 -8.20 -23.77
C ARG A 113 0.49 -9.33 -23.06
N SER A 114 1.21 -10.37 -22.67
CA SER A 114 0.68 -11.47 -21.86
C SER A 114 0.58 -11.14 -20.36
N GLY A 115 -0.19 -11.97 -19.65
CA GLY A 115 -0.40 -11.90 -18.21
C GLY A 115 -1.49 -10.92 -17.78
N ASP A 116 -1.91 -11.07 -16.54
CA ASP A 116 -2.76 -10.13 -15.80
C ASP A 116 -1.93 -9.37 -14.74
N GLU A 117 -2.57 -8.49 -13.98
CA GLU A 117 -1.96 -7.70 -12.92
C GLU A 117 -1.43 -8.62 -11.80
N SER A 118 -2.12 -9.71 -11.51
CA SER A 118 -1.73 -10.73 -10.53
C SER A 118 -0.45 -11.49 -10.91
N SER A 119 -0.12 -11.50 -12.21
CA SER A 119 1.11 -12.08 -12.72
C SER A 119 2.35 -11.26 -12.34
N VAL A 120 2.17 -9.99 -11.97
CA VAL A 120 3.26 -9.03 -11.69
C VAL A 120 3.25 -8.55 -10.25
N PHE A 121 2.10 -8.20 -9.72
CA PHE A 121 1.94 -7.60 -8.39
C PHE A 121 1.47 -8.63 -7.36
N ASP A 122 1.78 -8.40 -6.08
CA ASP A 122 1.26 -9.23 -4.99
C ASP A 122 -0.23 -8.90 -4.73
N PHE A 123 -0.62 -7.63 -4.88
CA PHE A 123 -2.02 -7.20 -5.03
C PHE A 123 -2.10 -5.93 -5.89
N PHE A 124 -3.06 -5.90 -6.81
CA PHE A 124 -3.31 -4.75 -7.68
C PHE A 124 -4.80 -4.66 -7.99
N GLU A 125 -5.33 -3.45 -7.96
CA GLU A 125 -6.68 -3.14 -8.41
C GLU A 125 -6.72 -1.72 -9.00
N ASP A 126 -7.20 -1.64 -10.24
CA ASP A 126 -7.49 -0.38 -10.96
C ASP A 126 -8.99 -0.19 -11.22
N PHE A 127 -9.83 -1.09 -10.69
CA PHE A 127 -11.29 -1.09 -10.78
C PHE A 127 -11.85 -1.12 -12.21
N SER A 128 -11.02 -1.49 -13.20
CA SER A 128 -11.43 -1.68 -14.59
C SER A 128 -12.48 -2.78 -14.75
N SER A 129 -12.49 -3.75 -13.83
CA SER A 129 -13.46 -4.85 -13.81
C SER A 129 -14.88 -4.42 -13.40
N GLY A 130 -15.03 -3.25 -12.76
CA GLY A 130 -16.30 -2.79 -12.22
C GLY A 130 -16.76 -3.50 -10.94
N LYS A 131 -15.92 -4.36 -10.33
CA LYS A 131 -16.28 -5.22 -9.19
C LYS A 131 -15.62 -4.77 -7.89
N THR A 132 -16.19 -5.21 -6.76
CA THR A 132 -15.67 -4.96 -5.41
C THR A 132 -15.17 -6.22 -4.72
N ASP A 133 -15.01 -7.33 -5.44
CA ASP A 133 -14.75 -8.67 -4.87
C ASP A 133 -13.45 -8.75 -4.04
N LEU A 134 -12.52 -7.82 -4.29
CA LEU A 134 -11.25 -7.68 -3.58
C LEU A 134 -11.34 -6.85 -2.28
N PHE A 135 -12.53 -6.37 -1.91
CA PHE A 135 -12.73 -5.49 -0.78
C PHE A 135 -13.79 -6.02 0.17
N ASP A 136 -13.52 -5.92 1.47
CA ASP A 136 -14.45 -6.24 2.55
C ASP A 136 -14.72 -4.99 3.38
N ALA A 137 -15.90 -4.40 3.19
CA ALA A 137 -16.30 -3.17 3.87
C ALA A 137 -17.08 -3.47 5.16
N ASP A 138 -16.80 -2.71 6.21
CA ASP A 138 -17.66 -2.71 7.38
C ASP A 138 -19.09 -2.29 6.99
N ARG A 139 -20.09 -2.81 7.72
CA ARG A 139 -21.51 -2.67 7.38
C ARG A 139 -22.01 -1.21 7.32
N ASP A 140 -21.29 -0.31 7.95
CA ASP A 140 -21.60 1.12 8.01
C ASP A 140 -20.91 1.92 6.89
N VAL A 141 -20.21 1.28 5.96
CA VAL A 141 -19.60 1.93 4.80
C VAL A 141 -20.45 1.73 3.55
N ALA A 142 -20.83 2.85 2.92
CA ALA A 142 -21.51 2.82 1.62
C ALA A 142 -20.46 2.78 0.49
N LEU A 143 -20.30 1.61 -0.12
CA LEU A 143 -19.27 1.30 -1.12
C LEU A 143 -19.88 0.94 -2.48
N SER A 144 -19.33 1.46 -3.57
CA SER A 144 -19.68 1.06 -4.94
C SER A 144 -18.47 1.19 -5.87
N VAL A 145 -18.60 0.72 -7.13
CA VAL A 145 -17.64 1.05 -8.20
C VAL A 145 -18.35 1.92 -9.23
N ALA A 146 -17.77 3.08 -9.52
CA ALA A 146 -18.30 4.02 -10.50
C ALA A 146 -17.16 4.69 -11.26
N GLY A 147 -17.28 4.78 -12.59
CA GLY A 147 -16.26 5.40 -13.44
C GLY A 147 -14.90 4.70 -13.40
N GLY A 148 -14.87 3.39 -13.15
CA GLY A 148 -13.62 2.63 -13.01
C GLY A 148 -12.86 2.96 -11.72
N ARG A 149 -13.56 3.32 -10.64
CA ARG A 149 -12.97 3.60 -9.33
C ARG A 149 -13.85 3.09 -8.21
N LEU A 150 -13.25 2.75 -7.09
CA LEU A 150 -13.99 2.43 -5.87
C LEU A 150 -14.45 3.70 -5.20
N VAL A 151 -15.75 3.84 -5.03
CA VAL A 151 -16.38 5.04 -4.50
C VAL A 151 -16.97 4.75 -3.13
N VAL A 152 -16.53 5.52 -2.14
CA VAL A 152 -17.16 5.60 -0.82
C VAL A 152 -17.95 6.90 -0.72
N THR A 153 -19.23 6.79 -0.36
CA THR A 153 -20.13 7.96 -0.21
C THR A 153 -20.55 8.23 1.23
N ASP A 154 -20.42 7.23 2.11
CA ASP A 154 -20.76 7.37 3.52
C ASP A 154 -20.01 6.36 4.40
N ALA A 155 -19.93 6.68 5.69
CA ALA A 155 -19.32 5.86 6.74
C ALA A 155 -20.04 6.10 8.07
N GLY A 156 -19.79 5.28 9.10
CA GLY A 156 -20.37 5.49 10.43
C GLY A 156 -19.86 6.77 11.11
N SER A 157 -20.73 7.48 11.82
CA SER A 157 -20.40 8.70 12.58
C SER A 157 -19.77 8.44 13.95
N ASP A 158 -20.00 7.26 14.53
CA ASP A 158 -19.61 6.94 15.90
C ASP A 158 -18.29 6.16 15.91
N ARG A 159 -17.31 6.67 15.16
CA ARG A 159 -16.04 6.00 14.89
C ARG A 159 -14.87 6.78 15.45
N THR A 160 -13.92 6.07 16.04
CA THR A 160 -12.70 6.66 16.63
C THR A 160 -11.50 6.40 15.73
N GLU A 161 -10.35 6.99 16.02
CA GLU A 161 -9.10 6.66 15.31
C GLU A 161 -8.66 5.19 15.55
N PHE A 162 -9.16 4.58 16.63
CA PHE A 162 -8.86 3.20 17.02
C PHE A 162 -9.86 2.20 16.46
N SER A 163 -11.12 2.61 16.32
CA SER A 163 -12.17 1.87 15.64
C SER A 163 -12.78 2.71 14.51
N PRO A 164 -12.02 3.01 13.43
CA PRO A 164 -12.57 3.64 12.24
C PRO A 164 -13.47 2.66 11.47
N SER A 165 -14.26 3.15 10.52
CA SER A 165 -14.84 2.30 9.50
C SER A 165 -13.74 1.84 8.54
N LEU A 166 -13.76 0.57 8.15
CA LEU A 166 -12.73 -0.02 7.31
C LEU A 166 -13.29 -0.57 6.00
N VAL A 167 -12.52 -0.42 4.94
CA VAL A 167 -12.63 -1.20 3.69
C VAL A 167 -11.33 -1.99 3.55
N ARG A 168 -11.37 -3.26 3.94
CA ARG A 168 -10.19 -4.14 4.00
C ARG A 168 -9.88 -4.70 2.63
N PHE A 169 -8.59 -4.75 2.27
CA PHE A 169 -8.15 -5.29 0.99
C PHE A 169 -7.91 -6.78 1.15
N ARG A 170 -8.42 -7.60 0.24
CA ARG A 170 -8.20 -9.05 0.22
C ARG A 170 -6.88 -9.38 -0.46
N ALA A 171 -5.79 -8.83 0.08
CA ALA A 171 -4.44 -8.88 -0.50
C ALA A 171 -3.67 -10.20 -0.24
N GLY A 172 -4.32 -11.23 0.28
CA GLY A 172 -3.64 -12.48 0.63
C GLY A 172 -2.53 -12.27 1.67
N ALA A 173 -1.39 -12.94 1.47
CA ALA A 173 -0.21 -12.80 2.33
C ALA A 173 0.57 -11.53 1.97
N ILE A 174 0.68 -10.60 2.93
CA ILE A 174 1.39 -9.34 2.75
C ILE A 174 2.86 -9.55 3.16
N PRO A 175 3.84 -9.22 2.30
CA PRO A 175 5.25 -9.41 2.63
C PRO A 175 5.68 -8.52 3.81
N ARG A 176 6.72 -8.95 4.55
CA ARG A 176 7.23 -8.18 5.69
C ARG A 176 7.71 -6.81 5.21
N ASN A 177 8.59 -6.76 4.23
CA ASN A 177 8.93 -5.54 3.52
C ASN A 177 7.88 -5.28 2.43
N PHE A 178 7.15 -4.18 2.50
CA PHE A 178 6.07 -3.88 1.56
C PHE A 178 5.99 -2.39 1.23
N SER A 179 5.45 -2.08 0.06
CA SER A 179 5.07 -0.74 -0.39
C SER A 179 3.60 -0.84 -0.77
N LEU A 180 2.76 -0.13 -0.03
CA LEU A 180 1.33 0.02 -0.27
C LEU A 180 1.09 1.44 -0.77
N SER A 181 0.56 1.58 -1.99
CA SER A 181 0.18 2.86 -2.55
C SER A 181 -1.25 2.85 -3.05
N ALA A 182 -1.92 3.99 -2.96
CA ALA A 182 -3.18 4.22 -3.66
C ALA A 182 -3.38 5.69 -3.98
N GLU A 183 -4.19 5.95 -5.00
CA GLU A 183 -4.61 7.28 -5.40
C GLU A 183 -6.02 7.55 -4.88
N LEU A 184 -6.22 8.74 -4.30
CA LEU A 184 -7.49 9.20 -3.77
C LEU A 184 -7.91 10.48 -4.50
N GLU A 185 -9.13 10.49 -5.01
CA GLU A 185 -9.83 11.70 -5.47
C GLU A 185 -11.02 11.97 -4.54
N ILE A 186 -11.01 13.12 -3.86
CA ILE A 186 -11.97 13.46 -2.83
C ILE A 186 -12.74 14.72 -3.23
N VAL A 187 -14.06 14.60 -3.24
CA VAL A 187 -15.02 15.69 -3.46
C VAL A 187 -15.92 15.77 -2.22
N PRO A 188 -15.51 16.55 -1.20
CA PRO A 188 -16.28 16.71 0.02
C PRO A 188 -17.61 17.42 -0.23
N GLU A 189 -18.65 17.04 0.53
CA GLU A 189 -19.84 17.86 0.67
C GLU A 189 -19.54 19.14 1.46
N LYS A 190 -20.44 20.12 1.36
CA LYS A 190 -20.37 21.33 2.17
C LYS A 190 -20.41 20.94 3.66
N ASP A 191 -19.56 21.56 4.46
CA ASP A 191 -19.47 21.38 5.91
C ASP A 191 -19.07 19.94 6.33
N ALA A 192 -18.44 19.17 5.43
CA ALA A 192 -17.99 17.81 5.70
C ALA A 192 -16.70 17.80 6.53
N VAL A 193 -16.75 17.07 7.66
CA VAL A 193 -15.58 16.84 8.52
C VAL A 193 -15.31 15.34 8.67
N PHE A 194 -14.23 14.88 8.09
CA PHE A 194 -13.85 13.46 8.12
C PHE A 194 -12.34 13.26 7.98
N GLU A 195 -11.90 12.04 8.23
CA GLU A 195 -10.57 11.56 7.90
C GLU A 195 -10.65 10.31 7.04
N VAL A 196 -9.76 10.22 6.07
CA VAL A 196 -9.66 9.08 5.17
C VAL A 196 -8.21 8.83 4.80
N GLY A 197 -7.83 7.56 4.63
CA GLY A 197 -6.49 7.20 4.20
C GLY A 197 -6.25 5.71 4.17
N LEU A 198 -4.98 5.34 4.02
CA LEU A 198 -4.51 3.97 4.07
C LEU A 198 -4.10 3.59 5.49
N ARG A 199 -4.32 2.33 5.83
CA ARG A 199 -4.04 1.75 7.14
C ARG A 199 -3.42 0.37 6.97
N VAL A 200 -2.35 0.12 7.71
CA VAL A 200 -1.64 -1.16 7.82
C VAL A 200 -1.76 -1.60 9.27
N GLU A 201 -2.47 -2.70 9.50
CA GLU A 201 -2.54 -3.35 10.82
C GLU A 201 -1.57 -4.51 10.86
N LEU A 202 -0.72 -4.55 11.89
CA LEU A 202 0.07 -5.73 12.20
C LEU A 202 -0.75 -6.71 13.05
N LYS A 203 -0.26 -7.94 13.14
CA LYS A 203 -0.78 -8.94 14.07
C LYS A 203 -0.55 -8.45 15.49
N GLU A 204 -1.58 -8.58 16.31
CA GLU A 204 -1.43 -8.32 17.74
C GLU A 204 -0.41 -9.29 18.32
N PRO A 205 0.46 -8.85 19.25
CA PRO A 205 1.35 -9.76 19.96
C PRO A 205 0.58 -10.75 20.84
N ILE A 206 -0.67 -10.42 21.20
CA ILE A 206 -1.57 -11.25 22.01
C ILE A 206 -2.73 -11.74 21.14
N GLU A 207 -2.94 -13.05 21.09
CA GLU A 207 -4.07 -13.65 20.38
C GLU A 207 -5.40 -13.37 21.09
N VAL A 208 -6.43 -12.94 20.34
CA VAL A 208 -7.75 -12.62 20.89
C VAL A 208 -8.63 -13.85 20.96
N THR A 209 -8.49 -14.63 22.02
CA THR A 209 -9.31 -15.82 22.29
C THR A 209 -10.62 -15.47 23.00
N ALA A 210 -11.55 -16.43 23.09
CA ALA A 210 -12.79 -16.26 23.85
C ALA A 210 -12.51 -16.02 25.34
N GLU A 211 -11.49 -16.67 25.87
CA GLU A 211 -11.01 -16.51 27.26
C GLU A 211 -10.46 -15.11 27.49
N LEU A 212 -9.71 -14.55 26.53
CA LEU A 212 -9.22 -13.18 26.64
C LEU A 212 -10.37 -12.17 26.61
N LYS A 213 -11.37 -12.36 25.73
CA LYS A 213 -12.55 -11.48 25.69
C LYS A 213 -13.27 -11.49 27.04
N LYS A 214 -13.50 -12.67 27.60
CA LYS A 214 -14.10 -12.81 28.93
C LYS A 214 -13.24 -12.15 30.02
N LYS A 215 -11.92 -12.36 29.98
CA LYS A 215 -10.98 -11.69 30.91
C LYS A 215 -11.12 -10.17 30.82
N ILE A 216 -11.21 -9.60 29.61
CA ILE A 216 -11.39 -8.16 29.41
C ILE A 216 -12.72 -7.68 30.01
N GLU A 217 -13.81 -8.42 29.80
CA GLU A 217 -15.12 -8.11 30.38
C GLU A 217 -15.05 -8.08 31.92
N ASP A 218 -14.48 -9.13 32.53
CA ASP A 218 -14.33 -9.24 33.98
C ASP A 218 -13.45 -8.10 34.54
N LEU A 219 -12.37 -7.74 33.83
CA LEU A 219 -11.49 -6.64 34.23
C LEU A 219 -12.18 -5.27 34.10
N VAL A 220 -13.00 -5.06 33.07
CA VAL A 220 -13.75 -3.82 32.90
C VAL A 220 -14.81 -3.66 34.00
N GLU A 221 -15.46 -4.74 34.43
CA GLU A 221 -16.35 -4.71 35.59
C GLU A 221 -15.59 -4.36 36.87
N LYS A 222 -14.41 -4.93 37.07
CA LYS A 222 -13.54 -4.65 38.22
C LYS A 222 -12.99 -3.22 38.27
N LEU A 223 -13.13 -2.41 37.22
CA LEU A 223 -12.84 -0.98 37.32
C LEU A 223 -13.75 -0.27 38.34
N GLY A 224 -14.94 -0.81 38.61
CA GLY A 224 -15.87 -0.30 39.63
C GLY A 224 -15.83 -1.08 40.95
N ALA A 225 -14.86 -1.97 41.17
CA ALA A 225 -14.77 -2.76 42.40
C ALA A 225 -14.67 -1.85 43.63
N TYR A 226 -15.16 -2.27 44.80
CA TYR A 226 -15.06 -1.47 46.03
C TYR A 226 -13.62 -1.44 46.60
N ASP A 227 -12.90 -2.54 46.42
CA ASP A 227 -11.52 -2.67 46.86
C ASP A 227 -10.55 -1.93 45.92
N TRP A 228 -9.62 -1.17 46.50
CA TRP A 228 -8.68 -0.35 45.72
C TRP A 228 -7.65 -1.19 44.96
N GLU A 229 -7.16 -2.28 45.56
CA GLU A 229 -6.17 -3.15 44.92
C GLU A 229 -6.78 -3.87 43.72
N GLU A 230 -8.05 -4.28 43.81
CA GLU A 230 -8.78 -4.86 42.68
C GLU A 230 -8.94 -3.87 41.51
N ARG A 231 -9.28 -2.61 41.78
CA ARG A 231 -9.42 -1.57 40.74
C ARG A 231 -8.10 -1.23 40.06
N GLU A 232 -7.03 -1.08 40.83
CA GLU A 232 -5.70 -0.78 40.30
C GLU A 232 -5.13 -1.98 39.52
N GLY A 233 -5.32 -3.19 40.04
CA GLY A 233 -4.94 -4.42 39.36
C GLY A 233 -5.66 -4.55 38.01
N ALA A 234 -6.96 -4.27 37.96
CA ALA A 234 -7.72 -4.28 36.72
C ALA A 234 -7.23 -3.23 35.71
N THR A 235 -6.98 -2.01 36.19
CA THR A 235 -6.43 -0.90 35.38
C THR A 235 -5.10 -1.30 34.74
N ALA A 236 -4.15 -1.80 35.55
CA ALA A 236 -2.83 -2.21 35.08
C ALA A 236 -2.89 -3.37 34.08
N GLU A 237 -3.74 -4.37 34.34
CA GLU A 237 -3.91 -5.51 33.43
C GLU A 237 -4.55 -5.10 32.09
N LEU A 238 -5.54 -4.21 32.09
CA LEU A 238 -6.14 -3.70 30.86
C LEU A 238 -5.13 -2.89 30.02
N ILE A 239 -4.27 -2.10 30.67
CA ILE A 239 -3.17 -1.38 29.99
C ILE A 239 -2.20 -2.38 29.33
N LYS A 240 -1.84 -3.47 30.04
CA LYS A 240 -0.97 -4.54 29.49
C LYS A 240 -1.63 -5.28 28.32
N ILE A 241 -2.93 -5.55 28.41
CA ILE A 241 -3.70 -6.16 27.31
C ILE A 241 -3.71 -5.24 26.09
N ALA A 242 -3.74 -3.92 26.29
CA ALA A 242 -3.67 -2.90 25.24
C ALA A 242 -4.85 -2.95 24.25
N ARG A 243 -4.59 -2.95 22.93
CA ARG A 243 -5.59 -2.76 21.87
C ARG A 243 -6.79 -3.71 21.96
N PRO A 244 -6.65 -5.02 22.23
CA PRO A 244 -7.78 -5.91 22.45
C PRO A 244 -8.82 -5.43 23.46
N ALA A 245 -8.44 -4.64 24.47
CA ALA A 245 -9.35 -4.12 25.48
C ALA A 245 -10.18 -2.91 25.02
N ILE A 246 -9.75 -2.21 23.96
CA ILE A 246 -10.35 -0.93 23.54
C ILE A 246 -11.84 -1.01 23.27
N PRO A 247 -12.38 -1.98 22.50
CA PRO A 247 -13.81 -2.01 22.20
C PRO A 247 -14.68 -2.05 23.47
N ARG A 248 -14.28 -2.85 24.46
CA ARG A 248 -15.00 -2.97 25.73
C ARG A 248 -14.82 -1.73 26.61
N LEU A 249 -13.63 -1.12 26.61
CA LEU A 249 -13.39 0.15 27.30
C LEU A 249 -14.20 1.30 26.70
N GLU A 250 -14.33 1.38 25.37
CA GLU A 250 -15.18 2.37 24.69
C GLU A 250 -16.66 2.19 25.02
N GLU A 251 -17.12 0.95 25.23
CA GLU A 251 -18.45 0.67 25.75
C GLU A 251 -18.60 1.14 27.21
N ALA A 252 -17.59 0.88 28.04
CA ALA A 252 -17.56 1.28 29.45
C ALA A 252 -17.62 2.81 29.66
N LEU A 253 -17.22 3.62 28.66
CA LEU A 253 -17.41 5.07 28.67
C LEU A 253 -18.88 5.50 28.76
N ARG A 254 -19.81 4.60 28.41
CA ARG A 254 -21.27 4.81 28.51
C ARG A 254 -21.86 4.25 29.81
N SER A 255 -21.02 3.73 30.71
CA SER A 255 -21.46 3.23 32.01
C SER A 255 -22.12 4.34 32.83
N SER A 256 -23.15 3.97 33.59
CA SER A 256 -23.75 4.85 34.60
C SER A 256 -22.88 5.01 35.84
N ASP A 257 -21.90 4.13 36.05
CA ASP A 257 -20.93 4.22 37.15
C ASP A 257 -19.82 5.24 36.80
N PRO A 258 -19.72 6.36 37.55
CA PRO A 258 -18.70 7.38 37.30
C PRO A 258 -17.25 6.87 37.44
N GLU A 259 -16.99 5.92 38.34
CA GLU A 259 -15.64 5.38 38.57
C GLU A 259 -15.21 4.52 37.38
N VAL A 260 -16.09 3.61 36.93
CA VAL A 260 -15.86 2.79 35.73
C VAL A 260 -15.59 3.68 34.52
N LYS A 261 -16.41 4.73 34.34
CA LYS A 261 -16.24 5.68 33.24
C LYS A 261 -14.87 6.39 33.31
N TRP A 262 -14.53 6.98 34.45
CA TRP A 262 -13.27 7.71 34.62
C TRP A 262 -12.04 6.82 34.41
N ARG A 263 -12.05 5.59 34.95
CA ARG A 263 -10.95 4.63 34.77
C ARG A 263 -10.86 4.12 33.34
N ALA A 264 -11.99 3.85 32.69
CA ALA A 264 -11.99 3.48 31.28
C ALA A 264 -11.37 4.60 30.43
N GLU A 265 -11.68 5.88 30.71
CA GLU A 265 -11.04 7.03 30.05
C GLU A 265 -9.52 7.05 30.31
N HIS A 266 -9.10 6.80 31.56
CA HIS A 266 -7.68 6.77 31.93
C HIS A 266 -6.92 5.62 31.23
N VAL A 267 -7.43 4.39 31.30
CA VAL A 267 -6.84 3.22 30.63
C VAL A 267 -6.77 3.45 29.13
N LEU A 268 -7.82 3.98 28.51
CA LEU A 268 -7.80 4.33 27.10
C LEU A 268 -6.70 5.35 26.81
N LYS A 269 -6.57 6.42 27.62
CA LYS A 269 -5.51 7.41 27.44
C LYS A 269 -4.11 6.78 27.49
N GLU A 270 -3.84 5.91 28.46
CA GLU A 270 -2.55 5.23 28.62
C GLU A 270 -2.25 4.28 27.45
N ILE A 271 -3.23 3.46 27.05
CA ILE A 271 -3.11 2.58 25.88
C ILE A 271 -2.79 3.39 24.62
N ARG A 272 -3.45 4.55 24.46
CA ARG A 272 -3.21 5.45 23.33
C ARG A 272 -1.78 5.99 23.37
N THR A 273 -1.30 6.49 24.51
CA THR A 273 0.05 7.05 24.61
C THR A 273 1.19 6.02 24.58
N SER A 274 0.88 4.73 24.68
CA SER A 274 1.88 3.65 24.60
C SER A 274 2.47 3.51 23.20
N ALA A 275 3.80 3.36 23.13
CA ALA A 275 4.57 3.25 21.88
C ALA A 275 4.45 1.88 21.17
N THR A 276 3.73 0.91 21.74
CA THR A 276 3.64 -0.47 21.22
C THR A 276 2.48 -0.69 20.27
N TRP A 277 2.03 0.37 19.58
CA TRP A 277 0.86 0.30 18.72
C TRP A 277 1.19 -0.38 17.37
N PRO A 278 0.66 -1.58 17.07
CA PRO A 278 1.03 -2.40 15.92
C PRO A 278 0.30 -1.93 14.65
N LEU A 279 0.37 -0.63 14.34
CA LEU A 279 -0.33 0.00 13.23
C LEU A 279 0.52 1.10 12.60
N ALA A 280 0.35 1.27 11.29
CA ALA A 280 0.57 2.55 10.66
C ALA A 280 -0.67 2.98 9.86
N ALA A 281 -0.95 4.28 9.87
CA ALA A 281 -1.93 4.86 8.96
C ALA A 281 -1.40 6.18 8.39
N ALA A 282 -1.77 6.47 7.15
CA ALA A 282 -1.49 7.73 6.47
C ALA A 282 -2.72 8.14 5.68
N GLY A 283 -3.12 9.40 5.81
CA GLY A 283 -4.39 9.89 5.33
C GLY A 283 -4.47 11.40 5.33
N LEU A 284 -5.69 11.88 5.22
CA LEU A 284 -6.06 13.27 5.24
C LEU A 284 -7.22 13.48 6.20
N ARG A 285 -7.16 14.55 6.97
CA ARG A 285 -8.30 15.17 7.62
C ARG A 285 -8.82 16.28 6.72
N VAL A 286 -10.08 16.13 6.31
CA VAL A 286 -10.84 17.09 5.53
C VAL A 286 -11.82 17.77 6.47
N GLY A 287 -11.82 19.10 6.47
CA GLY A 287 -12.80 19.94 7.14
C GLY A 287 -13.32 21.03 6.20
N ASP A 288 -14.30 21.81 6.68
CA ASP A 288 -15.09 22.76 5.90
C ASP A 288 -14.28 23.71 5.01
N ALA A 289 -13.08 24.10 5.45
CA ALA A 289 -12.21 25.05 4.74
C ALA A 289 -10.74 24.62 4.69
N ASP A 290 -10.39 23.46 5.24
CA ASP A 290 -9.01 23.02 5.31
C ASP A 290 -8.83 21.51 5.13
N VAL A 291 -7.71 21.15 4.53
CA VAL A 291 -7.23 19.77 4.43
C VAL A 291 -5.87 19.69 5.09
N LYS A 292 -5.68 18.68 5.93
CA LYS A 292 -4.42 18.41 6.62
C LYS A 292 -4.06 16.93 6.50
N PRO A 293 -2.79 16.56 6.34
CA PRO A 293 -2.39 15.16 6.45
C PRO A 293 -2.64 14.65 7.86
N VAL A 294 -2.93 13.37 7.96
CA VAL A 294 -2.95 12.63 9.21
C VAL A 294 -2.04 11.43 9.01
N ALA A 295 -1.08 11.25 9.91
CA ALA A 295 -0.38 9.98 10.03
C ALA A 295 -0.55 9.47 11.45
N ILE A 296 -1.02 8.23 11.57
CA ILE A 296 -1.04 7.48 12.82
C ILE A 296 0.06 6.44 12.72
N ALA A 297 1.29 6.93 12.82
CA ALA A 297 2.39 6.22 13.43
C ALA A 297 2.92 7.22 14.44
N TRP A 298 2.94 6.87 15.72
CA TRP A 298 3.01 7.81 16.87
C TRP A 298 4.26 8.72 16.91
N ARG A 299 5.10 8.73 15.86
CA ARG A 299 6.30 9.56 15.70
C ARG A 299 6.52 10.17 14.30
N ILE A 300 5.60 10.06 13.35
CA ILE A 300 5.82 10.61 12.01
C ILE A 300 5.54 12.13 12.00
N GLY A 301 6.62 12.90 11.84
CA GLY A 301 6.62 14.36 11.87
C GLY A 301 5.61 15.00 10.89
N ARG A 302 4.91 16.02 11.40
CA ARG A 302 3.92 16.83 10.67
C ARG A 302 4.63 17.70 9.64
N SER A 303 4.60 17.33 8.35
CA SER A 303 4.98 18.27 7.30
C SER A 303 4.16 18.11 6.03
N PHE A 304 2.97 18.73 6.04
CA PHE A 304 2.33 19.24 4.83
C PHE A 304 1.80 20.63 5.16
N GLN A 305 2.00 21.58 4.26
CA GLN A 305 1.55 22.96 4.41
C GLN A 305 0.02 23.01 4.27
N ARG A 306 -0.64 23.86 5.06
CA ARG A 306 -2.08 24.17 4.89
C ARG A 306 -2.33 24.56 3.44
N GLN A 307 -3.21 23.84 2.74
CA GLN A 307 -3.66 24.23 1.41
C GLN A 307 -5.10 24.73 1.50
N LYS A 308 -5.34 25.97 1.04
CA LYS A 308 -6.70 26.43 0.74
C LYS A 308 -7.16 25.72 -0.53
N TRP A 309 -8.38 25.20 -0.51
CA TRP A 309 -8.88 24.25 -1.49
C TRP A 309 -10.12 24.80 -2.23
N SER A 310 -10.26 24.50 -3.53
CA SER A 310 -11.33 25.03 -4.38
C SER A 310 -11.81 24.09 -5.51
N GLY A 311 -11.63 22.77 -5.39
CA GLY A 311 -12.00 21.77 -6.43
C GLY A 311 -11.36 20.41 -6.16
N PRO A 312 -11.77 19.27 -6.76
CA PRO A 312 -11.42 17.89 -6.32
C PRO A 312 -10.00 17.73 -5.77
N LEU A 313 -9.87 17.20 -4.55
CA LEU A 313 -8.58 16.93 -3.95
C LEU A 313 -8.03 15.62 -4.51
N ARG A 314 -6.84 15.65 -5.09
CA ARG A 314 -6.14 14.45 -5.56
C ARG A 314 -4.88 14.23 -4.74
N VAL A 315 -4.72 13.03 -4.19
CA VAL A 315 -3.55 12.66 -3.43
C VAL A 315 -3.17 11.20 -3.69
N ALA A 316 -1.90 10.95 -3.93
CA ALA A 316 -1.32 9.62 -3.84
C ALA A 316 -0.78 9.44 -2.42
N ILE A 317 -1.18 8.37 -1.74
CA ILE A 317 -0.66 8.00 -0.42
C ILE A 317 0.20 6.76 -0.61
N THR A 318 1.37 6.74 0.02
CA THR A 318 2.24 5.57 0.06
C THR A 318 2.65 5.28 1.50
N ILE A 319 2.53 4.02 1.90
CA ILE A 319 3.05 3.47 3.15
C ILE A 319 4.05 2.39 2.78
N GLU A 320 5.31 2.56 3.13
CA GLU A 320 6.36 1.56 2.86
C GLU A 320 6.97 1.09 4.16
N ARG A 321 7.18 -0.21 4.32
CA ARG A 321 8.06 -0.77 5.35
C ARG A 321 9.24 -1.46 4.67
N ASP A 322 10.44 -1.09 5.07
CA ASP A 322 11.65 -1.72 4.56
C ASP A 322 11.99 -3.03 5.30
N GLN A 323 13.20 -3.52 5.10
CA GLN A 323 13.70 -4.77 5.67
C GLN A 323 14.09 -4.67 7.15
N ASP A 324 14.33 -3.45 7.65
CA ASP A 324 14.72 -3.16 9.02
C ASP A 324 13.50 -2.82 9.90
N ASP A 325 12.30 -3.12 9.38
CA ASP A 325 11.01 -2.75 9.94
C ASP A 325 10.82 -1.23 10.13
N GLU A 326 11.58 -0.40 9.41
CA GLU A 326 11.34 1.04 9.41
C GLU A 326 10.21 1.34 8.42
N ILE A 327 9.13 1.93 8.95
CA ILE A 327 8.01 2.37 8.15
C ILE A 327 8.19 3.83 7.75
N SER A 328 7.90 4.14 6.50
CA SER A 328 7.84 5.49 5.97
C SER A 328 6.48 5.76 5.32
N VAL A 329 6.03 7.00 5.39
CA VAL A 329 4.80 7.43 4.72
C VAL A 329 5.09 8.64 3.83
N ALA A 330 4.48 8.66 2.65
CA ALA A 330 4.60 9.75 1.70
C ALA A 330 3.24 10.15 1.13
N TRP A 331 3.09 11.44 0.86
CA TRP A 331 1.99 12.00 0.08
C TRP A 331 2.56 12.58 -1.20
N ASN A 332 2.03 12.18 -2.35
CA ASN A 332 2.48 12.63 -3.68
C ASN A 332 4.00 12.47 -3.90
N GLY A 333 4.61 11.42 -3.32
CA GLY A 333 6.06 11.18 -3.39
C GLY A 333 6.94 12.18 -2.62
N GLY A 334 6.33 13.01 -1.75
CA GLY A 334 7.02 14.02 -0.94
C GLY A 334 7.87 13.44 0.21
N LYS A 335 8.34 14.33 1.11
CA LYS A 335 9.19 13.96 2.25
C LYS A 335 8.56 12.85 3.08
N ARG A 336 9.36 11.83 3.32
CA ARG A 336 9.05 10.67 4.14
C ARG A 336 9.32 11.00 5.59
N SER A 337 8.38 10.75 6.48
CA SER A 337 8.71 10.61 7.90
C SER A 337 8.61 9.14 8.28
N SER A 338 9.49 8.72 9.19
CA SER A 338 9.69 7.31 9.48
C SER A 338 9.60 6.97 10.96
N ALA A 339 9.28 5.71 11.25
CA ALA A 339 9.21 5.15 12.60
C ALA A 339 9.39 3.62 12.54
N PRO A 340 9.86 2.95 13.60
CA PRO A 340 9.88 1.49 13.64
C PRO A 340 8.45 0.92 13.71
N LEU A 341 8.18 -0.13 12.94
CA LEU A 341 6.94 -0.90 12.95
C LEU A 341 7.26 -2.41 12.79
N ALA A 342 7.75 -3.02 13.87
CA ALA A 342 8.10 -4.44 13.91
C ALA A 342 6.86 -5.33 14.06
N GLY A 343 6.87 -6.48 13.36
CA GLY A 343 5.82 -7.51 13.46
C GLY A 343 5.24 -7.94 12.10
N ASP A 344 4.43 -8.97 12.10
CA ASP A 344 3.77 -9.44 10.87
C ASP A 344 2.60 -8.56 10.49
N VAL A 345 2.41 -8.28 9.20
CA VAL A 345 1.21 -7.58 8.74
C VAL A 345 0.00 -8.52 8.87
N LYS A 346 -1.08 -8.03 9.48
CA LYS A 346 -2.38 -8.69 9.59
C LYS A 346 -3.30 -8.32 8.43
N SER A 347 -3.39 -7.02 8.12
CA SER A 347 -4.29 -6.52 7.09
C SER A 347 -3.90 -5.12 6.61
N VAL A 348 -4.29 -4.78 5.39
CA VAL A 348 -4.28 -3.41 4.89
C VAL A 348 -5.69 -2.99 4.51
N ALA A 349 -6.00 -1.70 4.67
CA ALA A 349 -7.34 -1.17 4.46
C ALA A 349 -7.30 0.31 4.07
N LEU A 350 -8.37 0.75 3.42
CA LEU A 350 -8.80 2.14 3.48
C LEU A 350 -9.54 2.34 4.81
N TYR A 351 -9.19 3.37 5.57
CA TYR A 351 -9.91 3.75 6.78
C TYR A 351 -10.70 5.03 6.54
N LEU A 352 -11.87 5.12 7.17
CA LEU A 352 -12.68 6.33 7.21
C LEU A 352 -13.17 6.58 8.63
N ARG A 353 -13.19 7.85 9.05
CA ARG A 353 -13.96 8.30 10.21
C ARG A 353 -14.56 9.64 9.91
N LYS A 354 -15.83 9.84 10.25
CA LYS A 354 -16.49 11.14 10.09
C LYS A 354 -17.02 11.63 11.42
N GLY A 355 -17.14 12.95 11.56
CA GLY A 355 -17.87 13.53 12.68
C GLY A 355 -19.37 13.24 12.60
N THR A 356 -20.11 13.79 13.56
CA THR A 356 -21.57 13.73 13.58
C THR A 356 -22.22 14.63 12.51
N ALA A 357 -21.48 15.59 11.95
CA ALA A 357 -21.96 16.52 10.94
C ALA A 357 -21.50 16.14 9.52
N GLY A 358 -22.42 16.21 8.56
CA GLY A 358 -22.18 16.07 7.12
C GLY A 358 -21.93 14.64 6.63
N LYS A 359 -22.21 14.39 5.36
CA LYS A 359 -21.65 13.22 4.66
C LYS A 359 -20.24 13.57 4.18
N PRO A 360 -19.33 12.59 4.03
CA PRO A 360 -18.00 12.85 3.50
C PRO A 360 -17.99 13.38 2.05
N GLY A 361 -19.10 13.28 1.33
CA GLY A 361 -19.15 13.49 -0.11
C GLY A 361 -18.67 12.25 -0.86
N THR A 362 -17.96 12.44 -1.97
CA THR A 362 -17.43 11.34 -2.78
C THR A 362 -15.96 11.14 -2.49
N ILE A 363 -15.57 9.93 -2.11
CA ILE A 363 -14.17 9.51 -2.00
C ILE A 363 -13.94 8.39 -3.00
N ALA A 364 -13.19 8.69 -4.06
CA ALA A 364 -12.81 7.70 -5.06
C ALA A 364 -11.39 7.21 -4.79
N LEU A 365 -11.22 5.89 -4.70
CA LEU A 365 -9.96 5.18 -4.61
C LEU A 365 -9.64 4.57 -5.98
N ASP A 366 -8.38 4.72 -6.39
CA ASP A 366 -7.86 4.30 -7.69
C ASP A 366 -6.43 3.75 -7.52
N ASN A 367 -5.97 2.94 -8.48
CA ASN A 367 -4.61 2.41 -8.57
C ASN A 367 -4.05 1.88 -7.23
N VAL A 368 -4.75 0.93 -6.60
CA VAL A 368 -4.29 0.31 -5.36
C VAL A 368 -3.21 -0.72 -5.69
N VAL A 369 -2.00 -0.49 -5.20
CA VAL A 369 -0.85 -1.37 -5.44
C VAL A 369 -0.22 -1.77 -4.12
N LEU A 370 -0.07 -3.07 -3.90
CA LEU A 370 0.76 -3.63 -2.84
C LEU A 370 1.85 -4.50 -3.47
N ARG A 371 3.09 -4.24 -3.07
CA ARG A 371 4.26 -4.95 -3.56
C ARG A 371 5.31 -5.08 -2.46
N ARG A 372 6.32 -5.91 -2.68
CA ARG A 372 7.52 -5.95 -1.84
C ARG A 372 8.27 -4.62 -1.90
N CYS A 373 8.66 -4.06 -0.75
CA CYS A 373 9.52 -2.87 -0.71
C CYS A 373 10.98 -3.27 -0.95
N VAL A 374 11.67 -2.48 -1.77
CA VAL A 374 13.12 -2.53 -1.91
C VAL A 374 13.64 -1.14 -1.58
N ASP A 375 14.56 -1.09 -0.63
CA ASP A 375 15.29 0.13 -0.27
C ASP A 375 15.90 0.77 -1.53
N GLU A 376 15.74 2.09 -1.66
CA GLU A 376 16.18 2.84 -2.84
C GLU A 376 17.67 2.66 -3.13
N GLU A 377 18.51 2.57 -2.09
CA GLU A 377 19.96 2.37 -2.25
C GLU A 377 20.31 0.96 -2.73
N SER A 378 19.48 -0.02 -2.34
CA SER A 378 19.65 -1.43 -2.68
C SER A 378 18.86 -1.87 -3.92
N ARG A 379 18.07 -0.96 -4.53
CA ARG A 379 17.22 -1.30 -5.68
C ARG A 379 18.06 -1.86 -6.84
N PRO A 380 17.66 -2.99 -7.44
CA PRO A 380 18.26 -3.44 -8.67
C PRO A 380 18.24 -2.32 -9.69
N THR A 381 19.39 -2.00 -10.26
CA THR A 381 19.46 -1.02 -11.34
C THR A 381 19.24 -1.73 -12.67
N PHE A 382 18.91 -0.94 -13.68
CA PHE A 382 18.83 -1.45 -15.04
C PHE A 382 19.63 -0.60 -16.00
N THR A 383 20.08 -1.22 -17.08
CA THR A 383 20.50 -0.52 -18.28
C THR A 383 19.60 -0.94 -19.43
N MET A 384 19.25 0.01 -20.28
CA MET A 384 18.52 -0.25 -21.52
C MET A 384 19.31 0.33 -22.68
N GLU A 385 19.45 -0.45 -23.75
CA GLU A 385 20.13 0.02 -24.96
C GLU A 385 19.41 1.23 -25.55
N THR A 386 20.16 2.29 -25.82
CA THR A 386 19.69 3.52 -26.49
C THR A 386 19.58 3.33 -28.00
N GLU A 387 20.32 2.39 -28.57
CA GLU A 387 20.16 1.94 -29.95
C GLU A 387 19.11 0.84 -30.03
N GLU A 388 18.17 1.00 -30.96
CA GLU A 388 17.19 -0.05 -31.24
C GLU A 388 17.78 -1.06 -32.23
N LYS A 389 17.43 -2.33 -32.06
CA LYS A 389 17.72 -3.38 -33.05
C LYS A 389 16.50 -3.68 -33.90
N ARG A 390 16.75 -4.26 -35.06
CA ARG A 390 15.76 -4.72 -36.05
C ARG A 390 16.08 -6.18 -36.42
N PRO A 391 15.09 -6.94 -36.91
CA PRO A 391 15.27 -8.33 -37.34
C PRO A 391 16.40 -8.52 -38.35
#